data_AF-A0A7Y0CHL0-F1
#
_entry.id   AF-A0A7Y0CHL0-F1
#
_cell.length_a   1.000
_cell.length_b   1.000
_cell.length_c   1.000
_cell.angle_alpha   90.00
_cell.angle_beta   90.00
_cell.angle_gamma   90.00
#
_symmetry.space_group_name_H-M   'P 1'
#
loop_
_entity.id
_entity.type
_entity.pdbx_description
1 polymer ?
#
loop_
_entity_poly.entity_id
_entity_poly.type
_entity_poly.pdbx_seq_one_letter_code
_entity_poly.pdbx_strand_id
1 'polypeptide(L)' 'MFGSSVNLAARLTDIADPSAVLTDTATGELLARDARFVVETLPERELAGIGPIAPVLLRSA' A
#
# COMPACT_ATOMS: atom_id res chain seq x y z
N MET A 1 -10.02 -16.40 2.10
CA MET A 1 -10.75 -15.12 2.22
C MET A 1 -10.97 -14.58 0.82
N PHE A 2 -12.12 -13.96 0.53
CA PHE A 2 -12.44 -13.35 -0.77
C PHE A 2 -12.87 -11.90 -0.56
N GLY A 3 -12.54 -10.98 -1.48
CA GLY A 3 -12.98 -9.59 -1.41
C GLY A 3 -12.02 -8.61 -2.11
N SER A 4 -12.50 -7.38 -2.33
CA SER A 4 -11.74 -6.31 -2.98
C SER A 4 -10.45 -5.96 -2.23
N SER A 5 -10.47 -5.95 -0.90
CA SER A 5 -9.29 -5.68 -0.07
C SER A 5 -8.19 -6.72 -0.24
N VAL A 6 -8.56 -8.01 -0.31
CA VAL A 6 -7.61 -9.11 -0.55
C VAL A 6 -7.00 -9.00 -1.95
N ASN A 7 -7.81 -8.67 -2.96
CA ASN A 7 -7.32 -8.46 -4.31
C ASN A 7 -6.34 -7.29 -4.38
N LEU A 8 -6.65 -6.17 -3.72
CA LEU A 8 -5.76 -5.01 -3.67
C LEU A 8 -4.43 -5.35 -2.97
N ALA A 9 -4.47 -6.02 -1.82
CA ALA A 9 -3.27 -6.45 -1.10
C ALA A 9 -2.38 -7.37 -1.96
N ALA A 10 -2.98 -8.28 -2.72
CA ALA A 10 -2.25 -9.13 -3.66
C ALA A 10 -1.55 -8.28 -4.75
N ARG A 11 -2.25 -7.31 -5.34
CA ARG A 11 -1.66 -6.43 -6.38
C ARG A 11 -0.57 -5.52 -5.85
N LEU A 12 -0.71 -5.02 -4.62
CA LEU A 12 0.33 -4.24 -3.97
C LEU A 12 1.58 -5.08 -3.68
N THR A 13 1.40 -6.37 -3.35
CA THR A 13 2.51 -7.31 -3.17
C THR A 13 3.24 -7.58 -4.49
N ASP A 14 2.49 -7.76 -5.58
CA ASP A 14 3.06 -8.02 -6.91
C ASP A 14 3.99 -6.89 -7.39
N ILE A 15 3.76 -5.64 -6.96
CA ILE A 15 4.53 -4.47 -7.39
C ILE A 15 5.55 -3.97 -6.34
N ALA A 16 5.61 -4.60 -5.17
CA ALA A 16 6.52 -4.21 -4.11
C ALA A 16 7.95 -4.66 -4.43
N ASP A 17 8.91 -3.76 -4.24
CA ASP A 17 10.31 -4.14 -4.26
C ASP A 17 10.62 -5.12 -3.12
N PRO A 18 11.66 -5.98 -3.25
CA PRO A 18 12.07 -6.85 -2.17
C PRO A 18 12.29 -6.08 -0.86
N SER A 19 11.74 -6.62 0.23
CA SER A 19 11.80 -6.00 1.58
C SER A 19 11.05 -4.67 1.72
N ALA A 20 10.23 -4.27 0.74
CA ALA A 20 9.31 -3.15 0.87
C ALA A 20 7.93 -3.62 1.39
N VAL A 21 7.27 -2.76 2.18
CA VAL A 21 5.89 -2.98 2.62
C VAL A 21 5.02 -1.90 2.00
N LEU A 22 4.16 -2.29 1.07
CA LEU A 22 3.18 -1.40 0.45
C LEU A 22 1.79 -1.62 1.04
N THR A 23 1.04 -0.53 1.18
CA THR A 23 -0.36 -0.53 1.60
C THR A 23 -1.17 0.48 0.78
N ASP A 24 -2.48 0.50 0.95
CA ASP A 24 -3.39 1.46 0.32
C ASP A 24 -3.42 2.80 1.09
N THR A 25 -3.94 3.85 0.46
CA THR A 25 -4.00 5.20 1.04
C THR A 25 -4.78 5.26 2.35
N ALA A 26 -5.92 4.57 2.45
CA ALA A 26 -6.74 4.62 3.67
C ALA A 26 -6.03 3.95 4.84
N THR A 27 -5.36 2.82 4.62
CA THR A 27 -4.52 2.18 5.63
C THR A 27 -3.31 3.05 5.98
N GLY A 28 -2.67 3.68 4.99
CA GLY A 28 -1.56 4.60 5.19
C GLY A 28 -1.91 5.80 6.07
N GLU A 29 -3.06 6.43 5.84
CA GLU A 29 -3.56 7.56 6.64
C GLU A 29 -3.84 7.20 8.10
N LEU A 30 -4.27 5.96 8.35
CA LEU A 30 -4.45 5.46 9.71
C LEU A 30 -3.11 5.26 10.40
N LEU A 31 -2.12 4.70 9.70
CA LEU A 31 -0.79 4.42 10.24
C LEU A 31 0.08 5.67 10.40
N ALA A 32 -0.16 6.72 9.61
CA ALA A 32 0.53 8.00 9.74
C ALA A 32 0.33 8.68 11.11
N ARG A 33 -0.66 8.23 11.90
CA ARG A 33 -0.94 8.71 13.26
C ARG A 33 -0.11 8.00 14.34
N ASP A 34 0.61 6.95 13.97
CA ASP A 34 1.42 6.15 14.88
C ASP A 34 2.91 6.42 14.64
N ALA A 35 3.59 6.93 15.66
CA ALA A 35 4.99 7.35 15.60
C ALA A 35 5.98 6.22 15.29
N ARG A 36 5.54 4.95 15.31
CA ARG A 36 6.37 3.79 14.95
C ARG A 36 6.58 3.65 13.44
N PHE A 37 5.78 4.35 12.62
CA PHE A 37 5.82 4.22 11.17
C PHE A 37 6.22 5.51 10.48
N VAL A 38 7.09 5.39 9.47
CA VAL A 38 7.31 6.39 8.44
C VAL A 38 6.46 6.02 7.24
N VAL A 39 5.63 6.96 6.78
CA VAL A 39 4.64 6.76 5.74
C VAL A 39 4.96 7.66 4.55
N GLU A 40 5.12 7.06 3.36
CA GLU A 40 5.43 7.77 2.12
C GLU A 40 4.40 7.38 1.05
N THR A 41 3.66 8.37 0.51
CA THR A 41 2.78 8.12 -0.63
C THR A 41 3.60 8.16 -1.91
N LEU A 42 3.54 7.09 -2.70
CA LEU A 42 4.24 6.95 -3.97
C LEU A 42 3.37 7.48 -5.12
N PRO A 43 3.96 7.78 -6.29
CA PRO A 43 3.21 8.12 -7.48
C PRO A 43 2.15 7.07 -7.85
N GLU A 44 1.04 7.53 -8.41
CA GLU A 44 -0.06 6.69 -8.85
C GLU A 44 0.37 5.71 -9.96
N ARG A 45 -0.16 4.48 -9.89
CA ARG A 45 0.10 3.42 -10.87
C ARG A 45 -1.18 2.65 -11.13
N GLU A 46 -1.35 2.22 -12.38
CA GLU A 46 -2.42 1.30 -12.77
C GLU A 46 -2.15 -0.10 -12.25
N LEU A 47 -3.07 -0.65 -11.46
CA LEU A 47 -3.04 -2.03 -10.97
C LEU A 47 -4.10 -2.86 -11.69
N ALA A 48 -3.67 -3.97 -12.30
CA ALA A 48 -4.55 -4.82 -13.11
C ALA A 48 -5.77 -5.30 -12.33
N GLY A 49 -6.97 -4.99 -12.84
CA GLY A 49 -8.25 -5.35 -12.23
C GLY A 49 -8.64 -4.53 -10.99
N ILE A 50 -7.87 -3.50 -10.65
CA ILE A 50 -8.15 -2.55 -9.57
C ILE A 50 -8.34 -1.13 -10.14
N GLY A 51 -7.46 -0.71 -11.05
CA GLY A 51 -7.40 0.67 -11.56
C GLY A 51 -6.25 1.48 -10.95
N PRO A 52 -6.29 2.81 -11.05
CA PRO A 52 -5.24 3.69 -10.54
C PRO A 52 -5.23 3.69 -9.01
N ILE A 53 -4.06 3.47 -8.43
CA ILE A 53 -3.81 3.52 -6.99
C ILE A 53 -2.50 4.26 -6.75
N ALA A 54 -2.46 5.14 -5.74
CA ALA A 54 -1.24 5.70 -5.18
C ALA A 54 -0.77 4.82 -4.01
N PRO A 55 0.20 3.91 -4.20
CA PRO A 55 0.63 3.00 -3.15
C PRO A 55 1.33 3.77 -2.04
N VAL A 56 1.19 3.28 -0.81
CA VAL A 56 1.86 3.86 0.35
C VAL A 56 2.95 2.93 0.83
N LEU A 57 4.19 3.43 0.87
CA LEU A 57 5.33 2.73 1.42
C LEU A 57 5.44 2.97 2.92
N LEU A 58 5.53 1.87 3.67
CA LEU A 58 5.71 1.88 5.11
C LEU A 58 7.14 1.46 5.46
N ARG A 59 7.72 2.18 6.42
CA ARG A 59 8.98 1.81 7.07
C ARG A 59 8.84 1.97 8.59
N SER A 60 9.66 1.28 9.36
CA SER A 60 9.81 1.62 10.78
C SER A 60 10.50 2.98 10.92
N ALA A 61 10.13 3.75 11.93
CA ALA A 61 10.85 4.94 12.34
C ALA A 61 12.26 4.62 12.90
#